data_AF-A0A1V8M4N7-F1
#
_entry.id   AF-A0A1V8M4N7-F1
#
_cell.length_a   1.000
_cell.length_b   1.000
_cell.length_c   1.000
_cell.angle_alpha   90.00
_cell.angle_beta   90.00
_cell.angle_gamma   90.00
#
_symmetry.space_group_name_H-M   'P 1'
#
loop_
_entity.id
_entity.type
_entity.pdbx_description
1 polymer ?
#
loop_
_entity_poly.entity_id
_entity_poly.type
_entity_poly.pdbx_seq_one_letter_code
_entity_poly.pdbx_strand_id
1 'polypeptide(L)'
;MKKSVEKIDYCSKYFKYMDLINCGETQSLAQLNNLPKDPRTIASIGNMATGILDPVVEQFGEIKLTYGLCSNDLLLLIKKRPSPGIAPQLDQHAGYEVNSKNNRICKRDGFACDFYALNTDSLTIAKWIVTHLPFDRLYFYGKNRPIHISIAPENSFAITLLEQATTERRIPKNIKKEQFLLKE
;
A
#
# COMPACT_ATOMS: atom_id res chain seq x y z
N MET A 1 -36.11 16.07 -4.68
CA MET A 1 -34.64 16.21 -4.52
C MET A 1 -34.13 15.14 -3.57
N LYS A 2 -33.72 13.97 -4.08
CA LYS A 2 -32.95 12.98 -3.30
C LYS A 2 -31.48 13.34 -3.47
N LYS A 3 -30.92 14.14 -2.55
CA LYS A 3 -29.47 14.33 -2.45
C LYS A 3 -28.98 13.53 -1.24
N SER A 4 -27.80 12.91 -1.45
CA SER A 4 -26.83 12.45 -0.44
C SER A 4 -27.15 11.21 0.40
N VAL A 5 -27.11 10.02 -0.21
CA VAL A 5 -26.82 8.77 0.52
C VAL A 5 -25.57 8.03 -0.03
N GLU A 6 -24.98 8.46 -1.15
CA GLU A 6 -23.83 7.77 -1.79
C GLU A 6 -22.44 8.18 -1.26
N LYS A 7 -22.35 9.15 -0.35
CA LYS A 7 -21.05 9.78 0.04
C LYS A 7 -20.26 9.07 1.15
N ILE A 8 -20.77 7.98 1.74
CA ILE A 8 -20.12 7.30 2.88
C ILE A 8 -19.16 6.19 2.41
N ASP A 9 -19.34 5.63 1.21
CA ASP A 9 -18.52 4.49 0.74
C ASP A 9 -17.22 4.90 0.04
N TYR A 10 -17.20 6.07 -0.60
CA TYR A 10 -16.04 6.57 -1.33
C TYR A 10 -15.02 7.23 -0.40
N CYS A 11 -13.77 6.83 -0.52
CA CYS A 11 -12.65 7.48 0.16
C CYS A 11 -11.95 8.53 -0.73
N SER A 12 -12.20 8.51 -2.03
CA SER A 12 -11.67 9.49 -3.00
C SER A 12 -12.52 9.54 -4.29
N LYS A 13 -12.01 10.20 -5.34
CA LYS A 13 -12.71 10.33 -6.63
C LYS A 13 -12.89 8.98 -7.33
N TYR A 14 -11.91 8.08 -7.23
CA TYR A 14 -11.92 6.80 -7.94
C TYR A 14 -12.06 5.58 -7.03
N PHE A 15 -11.90 5.72 -5.71
CA PHE A 15 -11.83 4.58 -4.80
C PHE A 15 -12.88 4.61 -3.69
N LYS A 16 -13.37 3.42 -3.36
CA LYS A 16 -14.12 3.13 -2.13
C LYS A 16 -13.18 2.62 -1.05
N TYR A 17 -13.56 2.81 0.21
CA TYR A 17 -12.82 2.20 1.33
C TYR A 17 -12.65 0.69 1.16
N MET A 18 -13.69 0.02 0.67
CA MET A 18 -13.68 -1.43 0.49
C MET A 18 -12.68 -1.91 -0.57
N ASP A 19 -12.29 -1.07 -1.53
CA ASP A 19 -11.29 -1.45 -2.54
C ASP A 19 -9.92 -1.67 -1.88
N LEU A 20 -9.58 -0.86 -0.87
CA LEU A 20 -8.35 -0.99 -0.09
C LEU A 20 -8.47 -1.99 1.07
N ILE A 21 -9.69 -2.29 1.54
CA ILE A 21 -9.91 -3.22 2.65
C ILE A 21 -9.99 -4.68 2.19
N ASN A 22 -10.61 -4.92 1.03
CA ASN A 22 -10.90 -6.26 0.53
C ASN A 22 -9.91 -6.78 -0.52
N CYS A 23 -8.97 -5.95 -1.00
CA CYS A 23 -7.93 -6.43 -1.90
C CYS A 23 -6.88 -7.28 -1.16
N GLY A 24 -6.16 -8.11 -1.92
CA GLY A 24 -5.20 -9.07 -1.35
C GLY A 24 -5.62 -10.52 -1.54
N GLU A 25 -4.65 -11.37 -1.87
CA GLU A 25 -4.87 -12.81 -2.07
C GLU A 25 -5.46 -13.48 -0.82
N THR A 26 -4.87 -13.24 0.36
CA THR A 26 -5.37 -13.84 1.61
C THR A 26 -6.78 -13.39 1.93
N GLN A 27 -7.09 -12.11 1.73
CA GLN A 27 -8.40 -11.56 2.01
C GLN A 27 -9.46 -12.08 1.03
N SER A 28 -9.11 -12.18 -0.26
CA SER A 28 -9.96 -12.78 -1.29
C SER A 28 -10.33 -14.24 -0.97
N LEU A 29 -9.36 -15.03 -0.50
CA LEU A 29 -9.57 -16.44 -0.16
C LEU A 29 -10.31 -16.64 1.17
N ALA A 30 -9.96 -15.86 2.20
CA ALA A 30 -10.50 -16.07 3.54
C ALA A 30 -11.83 -15.34 3.78
N GLN A 31 -12.13 -14.31 2.98
CA GLN A 31 -13.33 -13.47 3.08
C GLN A 31 -13.61 -13.00 4.53
N LEU A 32 -12.55 -12.65 5.26
CA LEU A 32 -12.67 -12.19 6.63
C LEU A 32 -13.32 -10.82 6.70
N ASN A 33 -13.93 -10.51 7.83
CA ASN A 33 -14.34 -9.15 8.16
C ASN A 33 -13.12 -8.28 8.52
N ASN A 34 -12.34 -7.88 7.51
CA ASN A 34 -11.07 -7.16 7.65
C ASN A 34 -11.25 -5.65 7.87
N LEU A 35 -12.28 -5.22 8.61
CA LEU A 35 -12.57 -3.79 8.78
C LEU A 35 -11.56 -3.11 9.72
N PRO A 36 -11.14 -1.86 9.39
CA PRO A 36 -10.28 -1.08 10.29
C PRO A 36 -11.04 -0.77 11.59
N LYS A 37 -10.37 -0.93 12.73
CA LYS A 37 -10.94 -0.61 14.05
C LYS A 37 -10.48 0.74 14.55
N ASP A 38 -9.31 1.22 14.11
CA ASP A 38 -8.81 2.54 14.46
C ASP A 38 -9.28 3.61 13.44
N PRO A 39 -9.94 4.70 13.87
CA PRO A 39 -10.39 5.75 12.95
C PRO A 39 -9.24 6.44 12.21
N ARG A 40 -8.01 6.41 12.74
CA ARG A 40 -6.83 6.94 12.05
C ARG A 40 -6.46 6.10 10.83
N THR A 41 -6.70 4.78 10.88
CA THR A 41 -6.53 3.90 9.71
C THR A 41 -7.49 4.31 8.59
N ILE A 42 -8.76 4.60 8.93
CA ILE A 42 -9.77 5.08 7.96
C ILE A 42 -9.31 6.40 7.35
N ALA A 43 -8.90 7.36 8.18
CA ALA A 43 -8.40 8.65 7.69
C ALA A 43 -7.18 8.48 6.76
N SER A 44 -6.25 7.59 7.09
CA SER A 44 -5.08 7.33 6.25
C SER A 44 -5.40 6.59 4.96
N ILE A 45 -6.43 5.73 4.93
CA ILE A 45 -6.94 5.16 3.67
C ILE A 45 -7.45 6.28 2.76
N GLY A 46 -8.22 7.23 3.29
CA GLY A 46 -8.66 8.42 2.55
C GLY A 46 -7.49 9.23 2.01
N ASN A 47 -6.51 9.54 2.86
CA ASN A 47 -5.32 10.29 2.46
C ASN A 47 -4.48 9.57 1.40
N MET A 48 -4.36 8.24 1.48
CA MET A 48 -3.67 7.43 0.46
C MET A 48 -4.41 7.51 -0.87
N ALA A 49 -5.73 7.39 -0.83
CA ALA A 49 -6.56 7.42 -2.03
C ALA A 49 -6.49 8.80 -2.71
N THR A 50 -6.66 9.90 -1.97
CA THR A 50 -6.63 11.26 -2.54
C THR A 50 -5.24 11.76 -2.88
N GLY A 51 -4.22 11.38 -2.08
CA GLY A 51 -2.87 11.93 -2.18
C GLY A 51 -1.95 11.15 -3.13
N ILE A 52 -2.22 9.86 -3.34
CA ILE A 52 -1.41 8.98 -4.19
C ILE A 52 -2.24 8.36 -5.31
N LEU A 53 -3.30 7.61 -4.97
CA LEU A 53 -3.96 6.76 -5.96
C LEU A 53 -4.75 7.56 -7.00
N ASP A 54 -5.48 8.59 -6.60
CA ASP A 54 -6.21 9.48 -7.52
C ASP A 54 -5.26 10.16 -8.52
N PRO A 55 -4.16 10.82 -8.10
CA PRO A 55 -3.18 11.37 -9.05
C PRO A 55 -2.56 10.33 -9.98
N VAL A 56 -2.27 9.11 -9.48
CA VAL A 56 -1.77 8.02 -10.32
C VAL A 56 -2.80 7.61 -11.37
N VAL A 57 -4.08 7.49 -10.99
CA VAL A 57 -5.16 7.18 -11.92
C VAL A 57 -5.34 8.28 -12.96
N GLU A 58 -5.27 9.55 -12.55
CA GLU A 58 -5.36 10.69 -13.47
C GLU A 58 -4.22 10.73 -14.48
N GLN A 59 -3.03 10.29 -14.09
CA GLN A 59 -1.84 10.29 -14.95
C GLN A 59 -1.74 9.05 -15.85
N PHE A 60 -2.08 7.86 -15.33
CA PHE A 60 -1.78 6.58 -15.97
C PHE A 60 -3.01 5.73 -16.30
N GLY A 61 -4.21 6.19 -15.93
CA GLY A 61 -5.45 5.46 -16.09
C GLY A 61 -5.68 4.41 -15.00
N GLU A 62 -6.49 3.41 -15.31
CA GLU A 62 -6.93 2.41 -14.34
C GLU A 62 -5.76 1.63 -13.70
N ILE A 63 -5.83 1.50 -12.37
CA ILE A 63 -4.91 0.69 -11.57
C ILE A 63 -5.65 -0.44 -10.87
N LYS A 64 -4.92 -1.52 -10.58
CA LYS A 64 -5.40 -2.65 -9.80
C LYS A 64 -4.68 -2.70 -8.46
N LEU A 65 -5.44 -2.59 -7.37
CA LEU A 65 -4.98 -2.85 -6.02
C LEU A 65 -4.74 -4.35 -5.83
N THR A 66 -3.56 -4.72 -5.33
CA THR A 66 -3.16 -6.10 -5.09
C THR A 66 -3.02 -6.45 -3.62
N TYR A 67 -2.85 -5.45 -2.75
CA TYR A 67 -2.81 -5.63 -1.30
C TYR A 67 -3.08 -4.29 -0.60
N GLY A 68 -3.81 -4.34 0.51
CA GLY A 68 -4.29 -3.16 1.22
C GLY A 68 -4.29 -3.38 2.72
N LEU A 69 -5.42 -3.16 3.40
CA LEU A 69 -5.48 -3.26 4.86
C LEU A 69 -5.10 -4.68 5.34
N CYS A 70 -4.22 -4.74 6.34
CA CYS A 70 -3.90 -5.95 7.08
C CYS A 70 -4.25 -5.79 8.55
N SER A 71 -5.50 -6.07 8.91
CA SER A 71 -5.90 -6.10 10.32
C SER A 71 -5.15 -7.18 11.09
N ASN A 72 -5.20 -7.14 12.43
CA ASN A 72 -4.62 -8.19 13.26
C ASN A 72 -5.15 -9.59 12.89
N ASP A 73 -6.43 -9.71 12.53
CA ASP A 73 -7.05 -11.00 12.22
C ASP A 73 -6.54 -11.55 10.88
N LEU A 74 -6.41 -10.69 9.86
CA LEU A 74 -5.79 -11.07 8.58
C LEU A 74 -4.30 -11.39 8.76
N LEU A 75 -3.58 -10.59 9.55
CA LEU A 75 -2.17 -10.82 9.90
C LEU A 75 -1.96 -12.21 10.53
N LEU A 76 -2.85 -12.63 11.44
CA LEU A 76 -2.77 -13.95 12.07
C LEU A 76 -2.98 -15.08 11.06
N LEU A 77 -3.79 -14.90 10.02
CA LEU A 77 -3.90 -15.87 8.93
C LEU A 77 -2.63 -15.94 8.09
N ILE A 78 -2.07 -14.80 7.71
CA ILE A 78 -0.84 -14.77 6.90
C ILE A 78 0.31 -15.47 7.64
N LYS A 79 0.44 -15.25 8.96
CA LYS A 79 1.46 -15.90 9.80
C LYS A 79 1.38 -17.43 9.87
N LYS A 80 0.25 -18.05 9.50
CA LYS A 80 0.11 -19.51 9.46
C LYS A 80 0.74 -20.13 8.20
N ARG A 81 1.10 -19.33 7.19
CA ARG A 81 1.76 -19.81 5.97
C ARG A 81 3.21 -20.25 6.29
N PRO A 82 3.73 -21.32 5.67
CA PRO A 82 5.11 -21.79 5.92
C PRO A 82 6.19 -20.73 5.66
N SER A 83 5.97 -19.89 4.65
CA SER A 83 6.81 -18.73 4.34
C SER A 83 5.89 -17.52 4.18
N PRO A 84 5.58 -16.79 5.27
CA PRO A 84 4.57 -15.74 5.23
C PRO A 84 5.08 -14.48 4.53
N GLY A 85 6.40 -14.30 4.42
CA GLY A 85 7.01 -13.21 3.64
C GLY A 85 6.72 -11.79 4.14
N ILE A 86 6.30 -11.64 5.40
CA ILE A 86 5.91 -10.35 6.00
C ILE A 86 6.83 -9.92 7.13
N ALA A 87 6.91 -8.61 7.35
CA ALA A 87 7.61 -8.00 8.49
C ALA A 87 6.65 -7.04 9.23
N PRO A 88 5.75 -7.55 10.09
CA PRO A 88 4.58 -6.78 10.58
C PRO A 88 4.93 -5.47 11.29
N GLN A 89 6.07 -5.43 11.98
CA GLN A 89 6.53 -4.23 12.71
C GLN A 89 6.98 -3.10 11.78
N LEU A 90 7.22 -3.40 10.51
CA LEU A 90 7.69 -2.49 9.47
C LEU A 90 6.63 -2.29 8.37
N ASP A 91 5.51 -2.99 8.45
CA ASP A 91 4.52 -3.09 7.40
C ASP A 91 3.33 -2.15 7.67
N GLN A 92 3.26 -1.06 6.90
CA GLN A 92 2.23 -0.03 7.04
C GLN A 92 0.86 -0.43 6.48
N HIS A 93 0.71 -1.64 5.91
CA HIS A 93 -0.60 -2.22 5.59
C HIS A 93 -1.48 -2.38 6.83
N ALA A 94 -0.88 -2.49 8.02
CA ALA A 94 -1.62 -2.52 9.29
C ALA A 94 -2.15 -1.15 9.74
N GLY A 95 -1.79 -0.06 9.05
CA GLY A 95 -2.17 1.30 9.40
C GLY A 95 -1.93 1.64 10.89
N TYR A 96 -3.00 2.07 11.56
CA TYR A 96 -3.00 2.39 13.00
C TYR A 96 -3.45 1.24 13.90
N GLU A 97 -3.68 0.06 13.32
CA GLU A 97 -4.24 -1.07 14.04
C GLU A 97 -3.29 -1.61 15.14
N VAL A 98 -3.90 -2.24 16.13
CA VAL A 98 -3.25 -2.84 17.29
C VAL A 98 -3.44 -4.34 17.32
N ASN A 99 -2.51 -5.05 17.95
CA ASN A 99 -2.66 -6.47 18.23
C ASN A 99 -3.59 -6.73 19.43
N SER A 100 -3.80 -8.00 19.78
CA SER A 100 -4.65 -8.41 20.92
C SER A 100 -4.15 -7.91 22.30
N LYS A 101 -2.92 -7.42 22.39
CA LYS A 101 -2.36 -6.79 23.59
C LYS A 101 -2.42 -5.25 23.54
N ASN A 102 -3.21 -4.68 22.63
CA ASN A 102 -3.37 -3.25 22.41
C ASN A 102 -2.06 -2.51 22.02
N ASN A 103 -1.06 -3.24 21.50
CA ASN A 103 0.18 -2.65 21.00
C ASN A 103 0.08 -2.41 19.49
N ARG A 104 0.64 -1.30 19.00
CA ARG A 104 0.71 -1.01 17.56
C ARG A 104 1.37 -2.16 16.81
N ILE A 105 0.71 -2.61 15.73
CA ILE A 105 1.23 -3.69 14.87
C ILE A 105 2.47 -3.18 14.13
N CYS A 106 2.36 -1.99 13.52
CA CYS A 106 3.44 -1.28 12.87
C CYS A 106 3.62 0.09 13.53
N LYS A 107 4.87 0.44 13.86
CA LYS A 107 5.21 1.70 14.53
C LYS A 107 5.45 2.87 13.57
N ARG A 108 5.49 2.60 12.26
CA ARG A 108 5.75 3.62 11.22
C ARG A 108 4.53 4.51 10.94
N ASP A 109 3.37 4.17 11.50
CA ASP A 109 2.12 4.91 11.31
C ASP A 109 1.72 5.05 9.83
N GLY A 110 0.62 5.77 9.58
CA GLY A 110 0.11 6.02 8.24
C GLY A 110 -0.58 4.81 7.63
N PHE A 111 -0.41 4.59 6.32
CA PHE A 111 -1.03 3.47 5.60
C PHE A 111 -0.24 3.12 4.34
N ALA A 112 -0.27 1.86 3.93
CA ALA A 112 0.31 1.38 2.69
C ALA A 112 -0.68 0.60 1.82
N CYS A 113 -0.40 0.59 0.52
CA CYS A 113 -1.07 -0.28 -0.44
C CYS A 113 -0.09 -0.73 -1.53
N ASP A 114 -0.45 -1.83 -2.17
CA ASP A 114 0.25 -2.37 -3.34
C ASP A 114 -0.66 -2.29 -4.57
N PHE A 115 -0.13 -1.83 -5.70
CA PHE A 115 -0.89 -1.75 -6.95
C PHE A 115 -0.02 -1.82 -8.21
N TYR A 116 -0.64 -2.02 -9.37
CA TYR A 116 -0.03 -1.75 -10.68
C TYR A 116 -1.04 -1.05 -11.60
N ALA A 117 -0.58 -0.31 -12.61
CA ALA A 117 -1.46 0.15 -13.70
C ALA A 117 -1.61 -0.93 -14.77
N LEU A 118 -2.75 -0.96 -15.46
CA LEU A 118 -3.01 -1.96 -16.49
C LEU A 118 -2.11 -1.81 -17.72
N ASN A 119 -1.79 -0.57 -18.10
CA ASN A 119 -1.14 -0.25 -19.38
C ASN A 119 0.22 0.46 -19.21
N THR A 120 0.76 0.51 -18.00
CA THR A 120 2.02 1.20 -17.71
C THR A 120 2.84 0.39 -16.73
N ASP A 121 4.12 0.22 -17.03
CA ASP A 121 5.01 -0.55 -16.17
C ASP A 121 5.28 0.18 -14.84
N SER A 122 5.58 -0.60 -13.82
CA SER A 122 5.76 -0.09 -12.46
C SER A 122 6.97 0.83 -12.30
N LEU A 123 7.99 0.76 -13.15
CA LEU A 123 9.13 1.67 -13.05
C LEU A 123 8.72 3.07 -13.49
N THR A 124 8.01 3.18 -14.61
CA THR A 124 7.49 4.45 -15.13
C THR A 124 6.61 5.15 -14.08
N ILE A 125 5.67 4.41 -13.48
CA ILE A 125 4.79 4.96 -12.43
C ILE A 125 5.60 5.35 -11.19
N ALA A 126 6.49 4.48 -10.71
CA ALA A 126 7.29 4.74 -9.51
C ALA A 126 8.20 5.98 -9.68
N LYS A 127 8.82 6.16 -10.85
CA LYS A 127 9.61 7.37 -11.16
C LYS A 127 8.76 8.64 -11.13
N TRP A 128 7.53 8.56 -11.64
CA TRP A 128 6.62 9.69 -11.61
C TRP A 128 6.18 10.03 -10.19
N ILE A 129 5.82 9.03 -9.36
CA ILE A 129 5.48 9.23 -7.94
C ILE A 129 6.63 9.89 -7.21
N VAL A 130 7.86 9.35 -7.36
CA VAL A 130 9.07 9.87 -6.70
C VAL A 130 9.37 11.32 -7.11
N THR A 131 8.96 11.71 -8.32
CA THR A 131 9.17 13.06 -8.84
C THR A 131 8.12 14.04 -8.33
N HIS A 132 6.85 13.64 -8.25
CA HIS A 132 5.72 14.57 -8.16
C HIS A 132 4.91 14.50 -6.86
N LEU A 133 4.97 13.41 -6.10
CA LEU A 133 4.06 13.18 -4.98
C LEU A 133 4.81 13.07 -3.64
N PRO A 134 4.21 13.54 -2.53
CA PRO A 134 4.70 13.25 -1.19
C PRO A 134 4.35 11.81 -0.81
N PHE A 135 5.34 11.06 -0.34
CA PHE A 135 5.14 9.70 0.16
C PHE A 135 6.10 9.42 1.32
N ASP A 136 5.78 8.39 2.10
CA ASP A 136 6.68 7.90 3.14
C ASP A 136 7.68 6.90 2.55
N ARG A 137 7.22 5.76 2.05
CA ARG A 137 8.11 4.71 1.53
C ARG A 137 7.62 4.12 0.23
N LEU A 138 8.53 3.91 -0.71
CA LEU A 138 8.30 3.18 -1.96
C LEU A 138 9.20 1.95 -1.99
N TYR A 139 8.60 0.76 -2.07
CA TYR A 139 9.34 -0.47 -2.36
C TYR A 139 9.09 -0.91 -3.79
N PHE A 140 10.17 -1.01 -4.57
CA PHE A 140 10.15 -1.37 -5.98
C PHE A 140 10.63 -2.81 -6.17
N TYR A 141 9.75 -3.66 -6.71
CA TYR A 141 10.02 -5.10 -6.89
C TYR A 141 10.36 -5.49 -8.33
N GLY A 142 10.37 -4.54 -9.26
CA GLY A 142 10.57 -4.75 -10.70
C GLY A 142 9.39 -4.25 -11.55
N LYS A 143 9.63 -4.03 -12.84
CA LYS A 143 8.68 -3.40 -13.79
C LYS A 143 7.33 -4.10 -13.89
N ASN A 144 7.32 -5.43 -13.74
CA ASN A 144 6.13 -6.28 -13.90
C ASN A 144 5.54 -6.74 -12.56
N ARG A 145 5.89 -6.06 -11.47
CA ARG A 145 5.42 -6.37 -10.12
C ARG A 145 4.68 -5.15 -9.56
N PRO A 146 3.73 -5.33 -8.62
CA PRO A 146 3.09 -4.20 -7.97
C PRO A 146 4.11 -3.24 -7.35
N ILE A 147 3.79 -1.96 -7.25
CA ILE A 147 4.50 -0.98 -6.44
C ILE A 147 3.89 -1.04 -5.05
N HIS A 148 4.73 -1.15 -4.02
CA HIS A 148 4.29 -0.84 -2.65
C HIS A 148 4.57 0.63 -2.37
N ILE A 149 3.56 1.34 -1.90
CA ILE A 149 3.67 2.75 -1.50
C ILE A 149 3.01 2.96 -0.15
N SER A 150 3.63 3.78 0.69
CA SER A 150 3.07 4.21 1.96
C SER A 150 3.05 5.72 2.10
N ILE A 151 2.14 6.20 2.93
CA ILE A 151 2.14 7.57 3.48
C ILE A 151 2.27 7.47 4.99
N ALA A 152 2.89 8.47 5.62
CA ALA A 152 3.02 8.59 7.06
C ALA A 152 3.33 10.04 7.45
N PRO A 153 3.13 10.43 8.71
CA PRO A 153 3.52 11.77 9.18
C PRO A 153 5.01 12.10 8.95
N GLU A 154 5.88 11.09 8.94
CA GLU A 154 7.32 11.25 8.71
C GLU A 154 7.65 11.70 7.28
N ASN A 155 6.86 11.30 6.27
CA ASN A 155 7.13 11.52 4.85
C ASN A 155 8.61 11.29 4.50
N SER A 156 9.13 10.10 4.79
CA SER A 156 10.57 9.84 4.69
C SER A 156 11.14 9.83 3.26
N PHE A 157 10.29 9.83 2.22
CA PHE A 157 10.68 9.69 0.81
C PHE A 157 11.64 8.51 0.56
N ALA A 158 11.55 7.46 1.36
CA ALA A 158 12.49 6.36 1.31
C ALA A 158 12.19 5.45 0.13
N ILE A 159 13.20 5.20 -0.71
CA ILE A 159 13.08 4.32 -1.88
C ILE A 159 13.93 3.07 -1.63
N THR A 160 13.30 1.90 -1.68
CA THR A 160 13.96 0.61 -1.47
C THR A 160 13.76 -0.30 -2.67
N LEU A 161 14.86 -0.80 -3.23
CA LEU A 161 14.85 -1.82 -4.27
C LEU A 161 14.78 -3.21 -3.63
N LEU A 162 13.85 -4.03 -4.12
CA LEU A 162 13.65 -5.44 -3.77
C LEU A 162 13.49 -6.30 -5.04
N GLU A 163 14.22 -5.91 -6.10
CA GLU A 163 14.30 -6.64 -7.36
C GLU A 163 14.85 -8.06 -7.13
N GLN A 164 14.40 -9.04 -7.91
CA GLN A 164 14.93 -10.40 -7.83
C GLN A 164 16.41 -10.39 -8.21
N ALA A 165 17.26 -10.80 -7.26
CA ALA A 165 18.63 -11.19 -7.57
C ALA A 165 18.63 -12.56 -8.28
N THR A 166 19.77 -12.95 -8.84
CA THR A 166 20.01 -14.32 -9.35
C THR A 166 19.88 -15.41 -8.27
N THR A 167 19.83 -15.02 -6.99
CA THR A 167 19.57 -15.92 -5.86
C THR A 167 18.12 -15.76 -5.39
N GLU A 168 17.54 -16.82 -4.81
CA GLU A 168 16.15 -16.81 -4.34
C GLU A 168 15.86 -15.77 -3.23
N ARG A 169 16.89 -15.15 -2.63
CA ARG A 169 16.76 -14.15 -1.56
C ARG A 169 16.75 -12.73 -2.13
N ARG A 170 15.72 -11.95 -1.77
CA ARG A 170 15.65 -10.51 -2.03
C ARG A 170 16.34 -9.75 -0.90
N ILE A 171 17.38 -8.99 -1.22
CA ILE A 171 18.06 -8.11 -0.26
C ILE A 171 17.55 -6.68 -0.49
N PRO A 172 16.87 -6.06 0.49
CA PRO A 172 16.42 -4.68 0.35
C PRO A 172 17.62 -3.73 0.23
N LYS A 173 17.62 -2.88 -0.81
CA LYS A 173 18.66 -1.86 -1.02
C LYS A 173 18.02 -0.47 -1.09
N ASN A 174 18.33 0.39 -0.13
CA ASN A 174 17.94 1.79 -0.19
C ASN A 174 18.72 2.51 -1.30
N ILE A 175 18.04 3.40 -2.02
CA ILE A 175 18.60 4.14 -3.15
C ILE A 175 18.16 5.61 -3.06
N LYS A 176 19.04 6.53 -3.49
CA LYS A 176 18.70 7.95 -3.57
C LYS A 176 17.78 8.22 -4.76
N LYS A 177 16.95 9.26 -4.65
CA LYS A 177 16.02 9.69 -5.72
C LYS A 177 16.72 9.82 -7.07
N GLU A 178 17.86 10.51 -7.12
CA GLU A 178 18.59 10.78 -8.37
C GLU A 178 19.03 9.47 -9.04
N GLN A 179 19.52 8.52 -8.25
CA GLN A 179 19.95 7.22 -8.75
C GLN A 179 18.76 6.34 -9.19
N PHE A 180 17.64 6.43 -8.48
CA PHE A 180 16.42 5.71 -8.86
C PHE A 180 15.86 6.20 -10.21
N LEU A 181 15.89 7.52 -10.45
CA LEU A 181 15.41 8.11 -11.70
C LEU A 181 16.25 7.70 -12.93
N LEU A 182 17.50 7.27 -12.74
CA LEU A 182 18.37 6.76 -13.79
C LEU A 182 18.17 5.28 -14.13
N LYS A 183 17.37 4.53 -13.36
CA LYS A 183 17.13 3.10 -13.64
C LYS A 183 16.42 2.90 -14.97
N GLU A 184 16.78 1.87 -15.72
CA GLU A 184 16.14 1.54 -17.00
C GLU A 184 15.09 0.45 -16.90
#